data_AF-A0A9W3AS07-F1
#
_entry.id   AF-A0A9W3AS07-F1
#
_cell.length_a   1.000
_cell.length_b   1.000
_cell.length_c   1.000
_cell.angle_alpha   90.00
_cell.angle_beta   90.00
_cell.angle_gamma   90.00
#
_symmetry.space_group_name_H-M   'P 1'
#
loop_
_entity.id
_entity.type
_entity.pdbx_description
1 polymer ?
#
loop_
_entity_poly.entity_id
_entity_poly.type
_entity_poly.pdbx_seq_one_letter_code
_entity_poly.pdbx_strand_id
1 'polypeptide(L)'
;MMARILVLLLCTLVSSKYISYEDNDNQGQPQIPDSRKHRKGDQQKQKLLELLRHGTKPIDSATNFMLDLYVASNAERNGNDLDLSSTLSSAKTNSGTPDVTVALPNVPDMVRYPRHDTDAVFYFNFTVSKGDQVKAAELHLYKESSGEDQYQGEFTLSLYEIQVTSDSGAKGIFLGATRTTDPDESGWIVLDVTQAAEIWALFPLANYGLYLKVTDSSGRTVDYRNIGLTDNEGPVLNQPFLVVFMTSSGESNSNFWSYLPK
;
A
#
# COMPACT_ATOMS: atom_id res chain seq x y z
N MET A 1 -35.45 -73.28 11.55
CA MET A 1 -36.24 -72.08 11.17
C MET A 1 -35.30 -70.89 11.27
N MET A 2 -34.84 -70.42 10.09
CA MET A 2 -34.07 -69.20 9.77
C MET A 2 -33.50 -68.36 10.93
N ALA A 3 -32.20 -68.50 11.18
CA ALA A 3 -31.37 -67.46 11.80
C ALA A 3 -30.94 -66.46 10.72
N ARG A 4 -31.16 -65.16 10.96
CA ARG A 4 -30.71 -64.04 10.11
C ARG A 4 -29.70 -63.22 10.93
N ILE A 5 -28.44 -63.12 10.47
CA ILE A 5 -27.82 -61.93 9.81
C ILE A 5 -27.50 -60.83 10.86
N LEU A 6 -26.29 -60.30 11.07
CA LEU A 6 -25.10 -60.11 10.23
C LEU A 6 -23.85 -59.98 11.15
N VAL A 7 -22.73 -60.53 10.68
CA VAL A 7 -21.37 -60.37 11.22
C VAL A 7 -20.76 -59.09 10.63
N LEU A 8 -19.87 -58.40 11.35
CA LEU A 8 -18.50 -58.08 10.88
C LEU A 8 -17.73 -57.19 11.87
N LEU A 9 -16.77 -57.86 12.51
CA LEU A 9 -15.49 -57.33 12.99
C LEU A 9 -14.64 -57.00 11.76
N LEU A 10 -13.95 -55.85 11.72
CA LEU A 10 -12.66 -55.69 11.02
C LEU A 10 -12.02 -54.33 11.34
N CYS A 11 -10.88 -54.38 12.01
CA CYS A 11 -9.77 -53.46 11.76
C CYS A 11 -9.46 -53.45 10.26
N THR A 12 -9.17 -52.28 9.68
CA THR A 12 -8.03 -52.12 8.77
C THR A 12 -7.76 -50.66 8.39
N LEU A 13 -6.49 -50.32 8.55
CA LEU A 13 -5.65 -49.54 7.64
C LEU A 13 -5.99 -48.07 7.45
N VAL A 14 -5.14 -47.26 8.11
CA VAL A 14 -4.56 -46.05 7.54
C VAL A 14 -4.14 -46.34 6.10
N SER A 15 -4.94 -45.89 5.14
CA SER A 15 -4.51 -45.73 3.77
C SER A 15 -4.48 -44.25 3.47
N SER A 16 -3.25 -43.75 3.42
CA SER A 16 -2.86 -42.54 2.71
C SER A 16 -3.60 -42.49 1.38
N LYS A 17 -4.57 -41.57 1.25
CA LYS A 17 -5.11 -41.24 -0.06
C LYS A 17 -4.10 -40.36 -0.77
N TYR A 18 -3.24 -41.02 -1.53
CA TYR A 18 -2.68 -40.47 -2.75
C TYR A 18 -3.86 -39.98 -3.60
N ILE A 19 -3.99 -38.67 -3.75
CA ILE A 19 -4.79 -38.08 -4.81
C ILE A 19 -3.98 -38.29 -6.09
N SER A 20 -4.48 -39.16 -6.96
CA SER A 20 -4.01 -39.32 -8.33
C SER A 20 -4.30 -38.03 -9.08
N TYR A 21 -3.26 -37.35 -9.54
CA TYR A 21 -3.42 -36.34 -10.57
C TYR A 21 -3.71 -37.07 -11.88
N GLU A 22 -4.90 -36.87 -12.40
CA GLU A 22 -5.22 -37.20 -13.79
C GLU A 22 -4.32 -36.37 -14.70
N ASP A 23 -3.69 -37.09 -15.63
CA ASP A 23 -2.92 -36.59 -16.76
C ASP A 23 -3.76 -35.55 -17.50
N ASN A 24 -3.37 -34.28 -17.36
CA ASN A 24 -3.76 -33.26 -18.31
C ASN A 24 -2.45 -32.69 -18.84
N ASP A 25 -2.02 -33.28 -19.97
CA ASP A 25 -0.91 -32.83 -20.79
C ASP A 25 -1.15 -31.40 -21.25
N ASN A 26 -0.74 -30.45 -20.40
CA ASN A 26 -0.43 -29.10 -20.82
C ASN A 26 0.72 -28.61 -19.94
N GLN A 27 1.94 -28.72 -20.46
CA GLN A 27 3.18 -28.38 -19.78
C GLN A 27 3.20 -26.89 -19.40
N GLY A 28 2.78 -26.57 -18.17
CA GLY A 28 3.18 -25.38 -17.43
C GLY A 28 4.03 -25.83 -16.25
N GLN A 29 5.34 -25.64 -16.31
CA GLN A 29 6.21 -25.87 -15.15
C GLN A 29 5.78 -24.98 -13.97
N PRO A 30 5.74 -25.49 -12.72
CA PRO A 30 5.69 -24.62 -11.56
C PRO A 30 6.95 -23.75 -11.58
N GLN A 31 6.77 -22.44 -11.78
CA GLN A 31 7.84 -21.45 -11.78
C GLN A 31 8.45 -21.44 -10.38
N ILE A 32 9.59 -22.14 -10.21
CA ILE A 32 10.42 -21.98 -9.01
C ILE A 32 10.95 -20.54 -9.06
N PRO A 33 10.66 -19.68 -8.08
CA PRO A 33 11.17 -18.31 -8.07
C PRO A 33 12.70 -18.34 -8.19
N ASP A 34 13.25 -17.66 -9.19
CA ASP A 34 14.69 -17.65 -9.44
C ASP A 34 15.41 -16.86 -8.34
N SER A 35 15.88 -17.56 -7.31
CA SER A 35 16.57 -17.01 -6.14
C SER A 35 17.79 -16.15 -6.50
N ARG A 36 18.38 -16.33 -7.70
CA ARG A 36 19.48 -15.49 -8.18
C ARG A 36 19.03 -14.08 -8.54
N LYS A 37 17.80 -13.90 -9.00
CA LYS A 37 17.24 -12.58 -9.37
C LYS A 37 17.00 -11.73 -8.12
N HIS A 38 16.31 -12.29 -7.11
CA HIS A 38 16.09 -11.61 -5.83
C HIS A 38 17.41 -11.18 -5.18
N ARG A 39 18.39 -12.09 -5.10
CA ARG A 39 19.70 -11.78 -4.50
C ARG A 39 20.42 -10.61 -5.18
N LYS A 40 20.26 -10.45 -6.50
CA LYS A 40 20.90 -9.36 -7.25
C LYS A 40 20.22 -8.02 -6.99
N GLY A 41 18.88 -8.00 -6.91
CA GLY A 41 18.11 -6.81 -6.50
C GLY A 41 18.48 -6.36 -5.09
N ASP A 42 18.59 -7.30 -4.15
CA ASP A 42 18.95 -7.02 -2.76
C ASP A 42 20.35 -6.39 -2.64
N GLN A 43 21.32 -6.87 -3.43
CA GLN A 43 22.67 -6.30 -3.47
C GLN A 43 22.70 -4.87 -4.04
N GLN A 44 21.89 -4.60 -5.07
CA GLN A 44 21.77 -3.26 -5.64
C GLN A 44 21.13 -2.29 -4.66
N LYS A 45 20.07 -2.73 -3.96
CA LYS A 45 19.40 -1.97 -2.91
C LYS A 45 20.37 -1.64 -1.78
N GLN A 46 21.11 -2.64 -1.27
CA GLN A 46 22.09 -2.43 -0.20
C GLN A 46 23.18 -1.42 -0.56
N LYS A 47 23.70 -1.49 -1.79
CA LYS A 47 24.70 -0.53 -2.27
C LYS A 47 24.14 0.90 -2.36
N LEU A 48 22.90 1.06 -2.81
CA LEU A 48 22.26 2.38 -2.89
C LEU A 48 21.96 2.94 -1.50
N LEU A 49 21.53 2.10 -0.56
CA LEU A 49 21.36 2.45 0.84
C LEU A 49 22.69 2.93 1.47
N GLU A 50 23.81 2.28 1.17
CA GLU A 50 25.14 2.70 1.64
C GLU A 50 25.50 4.11 1.15
N LEU A 51 25.21 4.42 -0.13
CA LEU A 51 25.43 5.76 -0.69
C LEU A 51 24.54 6.83 -0.05
N LEU A 52 23.28 6.49 0.25
CA LEU A 52 22.31 7.41 0.85
C LEU A 52 22.53 7.63 2.35
N ARG A 53 23.09 6.64 3.05
CA ARG A 53 23.46 6.71 4.48
C ARG A 53 24.57 7.72 4.80
N HIS A 54 25.29 8.20 3.79
CA HIS A 54 26.18 9.35 3.95
C HIS A 54 25.41 10.68 4.09
N GLY A 55 24.09 10.69 3.86
CA GLY A 55 23.18 11.74 4.29
C GLY A 55 22.69 11.54 5.73
N THR A 56 22.39 12.64 6.43
CA THR A 56 22.05 12.63 7.87
C THR A 56 20.61 12.19 8.18
N LYS A 57 19.76 11.95 7.18
CA LYS A 57 18.34 11.62 7.39
C LYS A 57 18.10 10.10 7.34
N PRO A 58 17.37 9.52 8.31
CA PRO A 58 16.94 8.12 8.25
C PRO A 58 16.18 7.80 6.96
N ILE A 59 16.37 6.61 6.42
CA ILE A 59 15.57 6.10 5.30
C ILE A 59 14.18 5.75 5.86
N ASP A 60 13.18 6.51 5.45
CA ASP A 60 11.76 6.27 5.76
C ASP A 60 11.11 5.32 4.74
N SER A 61 9.88 4.90 5.03
CA SER A 61 9.07 4.04 4.15
C SER A 61 8.94 4.60 2.72
N ALA A 62 8.69 5.91 2.58
CA ALA A 62 8.60 6.61 1.30
C ALA A 62 9.92 6.53 0.51
N THR A 63 11.04 6.81 1.17
CA THR A 63 12.38 6.69 0.57
C THR A 63 12.65 5.25 0.18
N ASN A 64 12.35 4.29 1.06
CA ASN A 64 12.54 2.87 0.78
C ASN A 64 11.73 2.40 -0.44
N PHE A 65 10.46 2.83 -0.55
CA PHE A 65 9.62 2.55 -1.72
C PHE A 65 10.26 3.06 -3.03
N MET A 66 10.79 4.29 -3.02
CA MET A 66 11.48 4.84 -4.19
C MET A 66 12.75 4.07 -4.56
N LEU A 67 13.45 3.51 -3.57
CA LEU A 67 14.60 2.63 -3.83
C LEU A 67 14.18 1.31 -4.47
N ASP A 68 13.08 0.72 -3.98
CA ASP A 68 12.52 -0.50 -4.53
C ASP A 68 12.09 -0.29 -5.99
N LEU A 69 11.45 0.85 -6.28
CA LEU A 69 11.09 1.26 -7.64
C LEU A 69 12.32 1.43 -8.55
N TYR A 70 13.39 2.05 -8.06
CA TYR A 70 14.63 2.22 -8.81
C TYR A 70 15.32 0.87 -9.10
N VAL A 71 15.36 -0.03 -8.13
CA VAL A 71 15.95 -1.37 -8.31
C VAL A 71 15.13 -2.17 -9.33
N ALA A 72 13.80 -2.18 -9.19
CA ALA A 72 12.91 -2.87 -10.11
C ALA A 72 13.03 -2.33 -11.55
N SER A 73 12.99 -1.01 -11.74
CA SER A 73 13.11 -0.40 -13.08
C SER A 73 14.46 -0.65 -13.75
N ASN A 74 15.57 -0.67 -12.99
CA ASN A 74 16.87 -1.04 -13.55
C ASN A 74 16.98 -2.52 -13.87
N ALA A 75 16.32 -3.38 -13.10
CA ALA A 75 16.29 -4.80 -13.38
C ALA A 75 15.55 -5.07 -14.69
N GLU A 76 14.39 -4.45 -14.91
CA GLU A 76 13.65 -4.53 -16.18
C GLU A 76 14.50 -4.08 -17.38
N ARG A 77 15.17 -2.92 -17.29
CA ARG A 77 16.07 -2.41 -18.35
C ARG A 77 17.20 -3.37 -18.70
N ASN A 78 17.67 -4.12 -17.71
CA ASN A 78 18.75 -5.09 -17.87
C ASN A 78 18.23 -6.48 -18.27
N GLY A 79 16.96 -6.62 -18.66
CA GLY A 79 16.34 -7.88 -19.04
C GLY A 79 16.21 -8.87 -17.89
N ASN A 80 16.25 -8.40 -16.64
CA ASN A 80 15.94 -9.22 -15.48
C ASN A 80 14.45 -9.10 -15.17
N ASP A 81 13.84 -10.22 -14.84
CA ASP A 81 12.43 -10.34 -14.49
C ASP A 81 12.22 -10.00 -13.01
N LEU A 82 12.52 -8.76 -12.61
CA LEU A 82 11.98 -8.22 -11.35
C LEU A 82 10.71 -7.47 -11.72
N ASP A 83 9.59 -7.94 -11.19
CA ASP A 83 8.27 -7.45 -11.58
C ASP A 83 8.02 -6.04 -11.03
N LEU A 84 8.14 -5.02 -11.87
CA LEU A 84 7.80 -3.64 -11.54
C LEU A 84 6.30 -3.48 -11.19
N SER A 85 5.43 -4.35 -11.72
CA SER A 85 3.99 -4.29 -11.44
C SER A 85 3.67 -4.68 -10.00
N SER A 86 4.47 -5.55 -9.39
CA SER A 86 4.34 -5.87 -7.96
C SER A 86 4.62 -4.67 -7.03
N THR A 87 5.39 -3.68 -7.49
CA THR A 87 5.70 -2.45 -6.73
C THR A 87 4.74 -1.31 -7.05
N LEU A 88 4.21 -1.24 -8.28
CA LEU A 88 3.17 -0.28 -8.68
C LEU A 88 1.78 -0.92 -8.50
N SER A 89 1.29 -0.91 -7.27
CA SER A 89 0.07 -1.61 -6.84
C SER A 89 -1.22 -1.24 -7.59
N SER A 90 -1.35 -0.07 -8.24
CA SER A 90 -2.55 0.24 -9.04
C SER A 90 -2.34 1.20 -10.23
N ALA A 91 -1.22 1.93 -10.31
CA ALA A 91 -0.97 2.90 -11.40
C ALA A 91 -0.75 2.31 -12.81
N LYS A 92 -0.57 0.99 -12.95
CA LYS A 92 -0.28 0.37 -14.27
C LYS A 92 -1.53 0.10 -15.11
N THR A 93 -2.74 0.13 -14.54
CA THR A 93 -3.93 -0.41 -15.22
C THR A 93 -4.77 0.61 -15.99
N ASN A 94 -4.69 1.93 -15.70
CA ASN A 94 -5.61 2.89 -16.30
C ASN A 94 -4.99 4.12 -17.03
N SER A 95 -3.70 4.45 -16.85
CA SER A 95 -3.17 5.75 -17.33
C SER A 95 -1.83 5.73 -18.09
N GLY A 96 -1.23 4.56 -18.33
CA GLY A 96 0.10 4.45 -18.95
C GLY A 96 1.25 4.64 -17.95
N THR A 97 2.49 4.45 -18.40
CA THR A 97 3.69 4.58 -17.54
C THR A 97 3.88 6.05 -17.13
N PRO A 98 4.02 6.37 -15.83
CA PRO A 98 4.25 7.73 -15.38
C PRO A 98 5.66 8.21 -15.75
N ASP A 99 5.79 9.50 -16.04
CA ASP A 99 7.08 10.15 -16.29
C ASP A 99 7.80 10.45 -14.98
N VAL A 100 7.03 10.81 -13.96
CA VAL A 100 7.53 11.19 -12.63
C VAL A 100 6.74 10.42 -11.58
N THR A 101 7.46 9.80 -10.65
CA THR A 101 6.89 9.19 -9.44
C THR A 101 7.53 9.84 -8.23
N VAL A 102 6.71 10.22 -7.25
CA VAL A 102 7.16 10.81 -6.00
C VAL A 102 6.49 10.05 -4.84
N ALA A 103 7.26 9.77 -3.79
CA ALA A 103 6.74 9.28 -2.52
C ALA A 103 6.91 10.36 -1.44
N LEU A 104 5.84 10.66 -0.72
CA LEU A 104 5.77 11.71 0.30
C LEU A 104 5.47 11.10 1.67
N PRO A 105 6.31 11.32 2.70
CA PRO A 105 6.02 10.85 4.05
C PRO A 105 4.83 11.61 4.66
N ASN A 106 4.07 10.94 5.53
CA ASN A 106 2.99 11.58 6.27
C ASN A 106 3.53 12.60 7.29
N VAL A 107 2.88 13.76 7.41
CA VAL A 107 3.18 14.83 8.36
C VAL A 107 1.91 15.18 9.16
N PRO A 108 1.45 14.30 10.07
CA PRO A 108 0.13 14.39 10.69
C PRO A 108 -0.09 15.66 11.51
N ASP A 109 0.98 16.25 12.08
CA ASP A 109 0.95 17.51 12.85
C ASP A 109 0.40 18.70 12.07
N MET A 110 0.39 18.62 10.74
CA MET A 110 -0.17 19.67 9.87
C MET A 110 -1.71 19.63 9.82
N VAL A 111 -2.33 18.53 10.28
CA VAL A 111 -3.79 18.43 10.41
C VAL A 111 -4.22 19.13 11.70
N ARG A 112 -4.72 20.36 11.57
CA ARG A 112 -5.08 21.22 12.72
C ARG A 112 -6.39 20.83 13.44
N TYR A 113 -7.06 19.74 13.05
CA TYR A 113 -8.40 19.38 13.54
C TYR A 113 -8.64 17.86 13.67
N PRO A 114 -7.80 17.10 14.39
CA PRO A 114 -8.19 15.74 14.78
C PRO A 114 -9.42 15.84 15.69
N ARG A 115 -10.46 15.02 15.46
CA ARG A 115 -11.70 15.07 16.25
C ARG A 115 -11.55 14.26 17.54
N HIS A 116 -10.78 13.18 17.51
CA HIS A 116 -10.53 12.23 18.59
C HIS A 116 -9.12 11.63 18.48
N ASP A 117 -8.52 11.22 19.62
CA ASP A 117 -7.18 10.61 19.67
C ASP A 117 -7.07 9.24 18.95
N THR A 118 -8.22 8.64 18.64
CA THR A 118 -8.33 7.39 17.86
C THR A 118 -8.37 7.64 16.36
N ASP A 119 -8.41 8.90 15.92
CA ASP A 119 -8.52 9.24 14.51
C ASP A 119 -7.15 9.12 13.83
N ALA A 120 -7.07 8.30 12.78
CA ALA A 120 -5.91 8.30 11.89
C ALA A 120 -6.05 9.46 10.91
N VAL A 121 -5.14 10.44 11.00
CA VAL A 121 -5.09 11.59 10.09
C VAL A 121 -3.81 11.58 9.27
N PHE A 122 -3.93 12.01 8.01
CA PHE A 122 -2.81 12.05 7.10
C PHE A 122 -2.72 13.42 6.44
N TYR A 123 -1.51 13.96 6.35
CA TYR A 123 -1.21 15.15 5.58
C TYR A 123 0.09 14.96 4.84
N PHE A 124 0.07 15.28 3.55
CA PHE A 124 1.23 15.16 2.69
C PHE A 124 1.57 16.54 2.17
N ASN A 125 2.85 16.92 2.25
CA ASN A 125 3.32 18.17 1.65
C ASN A 125 3.34 18.03 0.13
N PHE A 126 2.15 18.17 -0.46
CA PHE A 126 1.88 17.89 -1.86
C PHE A 126 2.05 19.17 -2.69
N THR A 127 2.92 19.10 -3.68
CA THR A 127 3.14 20.16 -4.67
C THR A 127 3.37 19.55 -6.04
N VAL A 128 2.75 20.09 -7.07
CA VAL A 128 2.96 19.67 -8.47
C VAL A 128 3.67 20.80 -9.22
N SER A 129 4.70 20.47 -10.00
CA SER A 129 5.40 21.48 -10.80
C SER A 129 4.51 21.99 -11.92
N LYS A 130 4.74 23.24 -12.33
CA LYS A 130 3.97 23.83 -13.43
C LYS A 130 4.13 22.98 -14.69
N GLY A 131 3.01 22.47 -15.21
CA GLY A 131 2.98 21.65 -16.42
C GLY A 131 2.88 20.15 -16.18
N ASP A 132 3.26 19.68 -14.99
CA ASP A 132 3.04 18.28 -14.60
C ASP A 132 1.55 18.05 -14.29
N GLN A 133 1.07 16.84 -14.56
CA GLN A 133 -0.31 16.44 -14.30
C GLN A 133 -0.34 15.14 -13.51
N VAL A 134 -1.15 15.11 -12.45
CA VAL A 134 -1.44 13.88 -11.70
C VAL A 134 -2.14 12.87 -12.61
N LYS A 135 -1.70 11.62 -12.54
CA LYS A 135 -2.31 10.47 -13.22
C LYS A 135 -2.95 9.49 -12.25
N ALA A 136 -2.28 9.27 -11.13
CA ALA A 136 -2.77 8.44 -10.05
C ALA A 136 -2.12 8.88 -8.74
N ALA A 137 -2.79 8.63 -7.63
CA ALA A 137 -2.19 8.77 -6.31
C ALA A 137 -2.70 7.67 -5.37
N GLU A 138 -1.79 7.11 -4.60
CA GLU A 138 -2.03 5.96 -3.73
C GLU A 138 -1.54 6.26 -2.32
N LEU A 139 -2.43 6.14 -1.33
CA LEU A 139 -2.07 6.15 0.08
C LEU A 139 -1.70 4.74 0.51
N HIS A 140 -0.47 4.56 1.01
CA HIS A 140 0.07 3.29 1.47
C HIS A 140 0.07 3.26 2.99
N LEU A 141 -0.67 2.32 3.58
CA LEU A 141 -0.77 2.07 5.01
C LEU A 141 -0.25 0.67 5.33
N TYR A 142 0.70 0.54 6.24
CA TYR A 142 1.19 -0.79 6.62
C TYR A 142 0.25 -1.43 7.64
N LYS A 143 -0.14 -2.69 7.38
CA LYS A 143 -0.95 -3.51 8.27
C LYS A 143 -0.17 -4.75 8.70
N GLU A 144 -0.15 -5.00 10.00
CA GLU A 144 0.20 -6.30 10.58
C GLU A 144 -1.07 -7.15 10.77
N SER A 145 -0.90 -8.47 10.84
CA SER A 145 -2.03 -9.34 11.20
C SER A 145 -2.52 -8.93 12.60
N SER A 146 -3.83 -8.67 12.72
CA SER A 146 -4.46 -8.49 14.02
C SER A 146 -4.52 -9.88 14.65
N GLY A 147 -3.66 -10.14 15.63
CA GLY A 147 -3.39 -11.48 16.17
C GLY A 147 -4.66 -12.28 16.54
N GLU A 148 -4.52 -13.61 16.67
CA GLU A 148 -5.62 -14.60 16.72
C GLU A 148 -6.74 -14.32 17.76
N ASP A 149 -6.47 -13.56 18.82
CA ASP A 149 -7.44 -13.20 19.87
C ASP A 149 -8.31 -11.97 19.52
N GLN A 150 -8.04 -11.30 18.40
CA GLN A 150 -8.73 -10.09 17.96
C GLN A 150 -9.71 -10.41 16.83
N TYR A 151 -10.98 -10.05 17.03
CA TYR A 151 -12.11 -10.02 16.08
C TYR A 151 -11.94 -10.77 14.72
N GLN A 152 -12.76 -11.80 14.47
CA GLN A 152 -12.66 -12.66 13.27
C GLN A 152 -13.39 -12.15 12.01
N GLY A 153 -13.96 -10.94 12.03
CA GLY A 153 -14.67 -10.38 10.87
C GLY A 153 -13.83 -9.36 10.09
N GLU A 154 -14.22 -9.11 8.84
CA GLU A 154 -13.63 -8.06 8.01
C GLU A 154 -13.74 -6.67 8.66
N PHE A 155 -12.73 -5.84 8.39
CA PHE A 155 -12.72 -4.42 8.71
C PHE A 155 -12.90 -3.59 7.44
N THR A 156 -13.68 -2.51 7.54
CA THR A 156 -13.84 -1.52 6.48
C THR A 156 -13.06 -0.26 6.83
N LEU A 157 -12.08 0.08 5.99
CA LEU A 157 -11.35 1.32 6.02
C LEU A 157 -12.08 2.33 5.12
N SER A 158 -12.59 3.41 5.71
CA SER A 158 -13.20 4.52 4.98
C SER A 158 -12.32 5.76 5.12
N LEU A 159 -11.75 6.19 4.00
CA LEU A 159 -10.87 7.34 3.92
C LEU A 159 -11.65 8.55 3.43
N TYR A 160 -11.60 9.62 4.21
CA TYR A 160 -12.31 10.87 3.95
C TYR A 160 -11.34 12.00 3.66
N GLU A 161 -11.68 12.83 2.70
CA GLU A 161 -11.03 14.10 2.42
C GLU A 161 -11.58 15.19 3.33
N ILE A 162 -10.69 15.98 3.94
CA ILE A 162 -11.09 17.17 4.69
C ILE A 162 -11.21 18.33 3.71
N GLN A 163 -12.38 18.95 3.63
CA GLN A 163 -12.64 20.07 2.71
C GLN A 163 -13.35 21.22 3.44
N VAL A 164 -13.16 22.44 2.96
CA VAL A 164 -13.91 23.61 3.46
C VAL A 164 -15.27 23.66 2.76
N THR A 165 -16.35 23.71 3.54
CA THR A 165 -17.74 23.59 3.06
C THR A 165 -18.54 24.88 3.12
N SER A 166 -17.96 25.97 3.64
CA SER A 166 -18.65 27.25 3.74
C SER A 166 -17.69 28.43 3.59
N ASP A 167 -18.25 29.57 3.20
CA ASP A 167 -17.55 30.86 3.17
C ASP A 167 -17.07 31.30 4.56
N SER A 168 -17.64 30.73 5.64
CA SER A 168 -17.20 30.93 7.02
C SER A 168 -15.98 30.08 7.41
N GLY A 169 -15.48 29.24 6.51
CA GLY A 169 -14.33 28.36 6.77
C GLY A 169 -14.67 27.08 7.54
N ALA A 170 -15.95 26.71 7.63
CA ALA A 170 -16.34 25.44 8.26
C ALA A 170 -15.80 24.26 7.43
N LYS A 171 -15.35 23.21 8.12
CA LYS A 171 -14.74 22.03 7.49
C LYS A 171 -15.68 20.84 7.54
N GLY A 172 -15.89 20.20 6.39
CA GLY A 172 -16.56 18.93 6.24
C GLY A 172 -15.57 17.79 5.95
N ILE A 173 -16.09 16.57 6.01
CA ILE A 173 -15.38 15.36 5.56
C ILE A 173 -16.19 14.70 4.45
N PHE A 174 -15.53 14.31 3.37
CA PHE A 174 -16.14 13.70 2.19
C PHE A 174 -15.49 12.36 1.92
N LEU A 175 -16.28 11.30 1.73
CA LEU A 175 -15.74 9.97 1.49
C LEU A 175 -14.99 9.95 0.16
N GLY A 176 -13.68 9.71 0.21
CA GLY A 176 -12.82 9.62 -0.98
C GLY A 176 -12.57 8.18 -1.40
N ALA A 177 -12.30 7.28 -0.44
CA ALA A 177 -12.01 5.88 -0.74
C ALA A 177 -12.53 4.92 0.33
N THR A 178 -12.72 3.66 -0.05
CA THR A 178 -13.05 2.57 0.87
C THR A 178 -12.33 1.29 0.47
N ARG A 179 -11.84 0.54 1.46
CA ARG A 179 -11.18 -0.76 1.28
C ARG A 179 -11.57 -1.67 2.45
N THR A 180 -11.91 -2.92 2.16
CA THR A 180 -12.04 -3.96 3.20
C THR A 180 -10.71 -4.69 3.38
N THR A 181 -10.45 -5.14 4.61
CA THR A 181 -9.26 -5.92 4.97
C THR A 181 -9.61 -6.98 5.99
N ASP A 182 -9.00 -8.15 5.84
CA ASP A 182 -9.16 -9.27 6.77
C ASP A 182 -8.22 -9.15 7.98
N PRO A 183 -8.56 -9.78 9.11
CA PRO A 183 -7.70 -9.83 10.29
C PRO A 183 -6.29 -10.37 9.99
N ASP A 184 -6.17 -11.40 9.16
CA ASP A 184 -4.93 -12.08 8.79
C ASP A 184 -4.15 -11.41 7.65
N GLU A 185 -4.78 -10.46 6.92
CA GLU A 185 -4.10 -9.70 5.87
C GLU A 185 -2.93 -8.89 6.49
N SER A 186 -1.76 -8.94 5.85
CA SER A 186 -0.57 -8.22 6.28
C SER A 186 0.19 -7.66 5.08
N GLY A 187 0.89 -6.54 5.30
CA GLY A 187 1.59 -5.80 4.26
C GLY A 187 0.94 -4.44 3.97
N TRP A 188 1.20 -3.90 2.78
CA TRP A 188 0.71 -2.58 2.38
C TRP A 188 -0.75 -2.64 1.95
N ILE A 189 -1.61 -1.94 2.70
CA ILE A 189 -2.96 -1.59 2.29
C ILE A 189 -2.90 -0.32 1.47
N VAL A 190 -3.45 -0.38 0.25
CA VAL A 190 -3.40 0.70 -0.72
C VAL A 190 -4.80 1.28 -0.91
N LEU A 191 -4.92 2.60 -0.74
CA LEU A 191 -6.14 3.37 -0.95
C LEU A 191 -5.93 4.37 -2.09
N ASP A 192 -6.80 4.34 -3.10
CA ASP A 192 -6.77 5.29 -4.21
C ASP A 192 -7.21 6.68 -3.71
N VAL A 193 -6.33 7.67 -3.88
CA VAL A 193 -6.56 9.07 -3.52
C VAL A 193 -6.32 10.00 -4.71
N THR A 194 -6.46 9.48 -5.93
CA THR A 194 -6.21 10.20 -7.18
C THR A 194 -7.04 11.47 -7.27
N GLN A 195 -8.34 11.39 -6.96
CA GLN A 195 -9.23 12.56 -6.99
C GLN A 195 -8.78 13.67 -6.02
N ALA A 196 -8.42 13.29 -4.78
CA ALA A 196 -7.89 14.24 -3.80
C ALA A 196 -6.62 14.92 -4.33
N ALA A 197 -5.67 14.13 -4.86
CA ALA A 197 -4.41 14.63 -5.39
C ALA A 197 -4.58 15.55 -6.61
N GLU A 198 -5.52 15.25 -7.51
CA GLU A 198 -5.88 16.13 -8.63
C GLU A 198 -6.41 17.48 -8.14
N ILE A 199 -7.29 17.48 -7.14
CA ILE A 199 -7.81 18.71 -6.53
C ILE A 199 -6.69 19.52 -5.88
N TRP A 200 -5.80 18.88 -5.12
CA TRP A 200 -4.67 19.55 -4.48
C TRP A 200 -3.67 20.11 -5.51
N ALA A 201 -3.54 19.47 -6.67
CA ALA A 201 -2.69 19.97 -7.75
C ALA A 201 -3.24 21.26 -8.36
N LEU A 202 -4.56 21.34 -8.55
CA LEU A 202 -5.23 22.54 -9.08
C LEU A 202 -5.35 23.65 -8.03
N PHE A 203 -5.59 23.27 -6.77
CA PHE A 203 -5.83 24.17 -5.66
C PHE A 203 -5.00 23.75 -4.43
N PRO A 204 -3.71 24.14 -4.36
CA PRO A 204 -2.84 23.71 -3.25
C PRO A 204 -3.35 24.07 -1.85
N LEU A 205 -4.10 25.16 -1.73
CA LEU A 205 -4.73 25.60 -0.48
C LEU A 205 -5.96 24.77 -0.07
N ALA A 206 -6.42 23.85 -0.93
CA ALA A 206 -7.50 22.91 -0.63
C ALA A 206 -7.02 21.64 0.10
N ASN A 207 -5.70 21.43 0.22
CA ASN A 207 -5.16 20.30 0.98
C ASN A 207 -5.29 20.55 2.49
N TYR A 208 -6.31 19.96 3.10
CA TYR A 208 -6.49 19.95 4.56
C TYR A 208 -6.16 18.60 5.20
N GLY A 209 -5.64 17.66 4.42
CA GLY A 209 -5.38 16.29 4.85
C GLY A 209 -6.56 15.35 4.66
N LEU A 210 -6.32 14.12 5.08
CA LEU A 210 -7.21 12.97 5.00
C LEU A 210 -7.49 12.45 6.41
N TYR A 211 -8.64 11.80 6.55
CA TYR A 211 -9.14 11.23 7.78
C TYR A 211 -9.55 9.79 7.53
N LEU A 212 -9.04 8.84 8.30
CA LEU A 212 -9.40 7.43 8.20
C LEU A 212 -10.30 7.03 9.36
N LYS A 213 -11.41 6.40 8.99
CA LYS A 213 -12.30 5.68 9.91
C LYS A 213 -12.21 4.19 9.63
N VAL A 214 -12.13 3.40 10.69
CA VAL A 214 -12.21 1.94 10.60
C VAL A 214 -13.48 1.46 11.28
N THR A 215 -14.22 0.57 10.63
CA THR A 215 -15.38 -0.10 11.23
C THR A 215 -15.29 -1.61 11.10
N ASP A 216 -15.82 -2.33 12.08
CA ASP A 216 -15.99 -3.78 12.01
C ASP A 216 -17.19 -4.17 11.12
N SER A 217 -17.39 -5.46 10.87
CA SER A 217 -18.52 -5.97 10.07
C SER A 217 -19.92 -5.65 10.64
N SER A 218 -20.01 -5.22 11.91
CA SER A 218 -21.25 -4.73 12.53
C SER A 218 -21.45 -3.21 12.40
N GLY A 219 -20.51 -2.52 11.73
CA GLY A 219 -20.52 -1.07 11.52
C GLY A 219 -20.04 -0.27 12.75
N ARG A 220 -19.51 -0.94 13.78
CA ARG A 220 -18.98 -0.25 14.97
C ARG A 220 -17.58 0.28 14.65
N THR A 221 -17.27 1.47 15.15
CA THR A 221 -15.94 2.06 14.97
C THR A 221 -14.92 1.30 15.80
N VAL A 222 -13.77 1.00 15.20
CA VAL A 222 -12.64 0.31 15.83
C VAL A 222 -11.42 1.21 15.70
N ASP A 223 -10.55 1.21 16.72
CA ASP A 223 -9.24 1.87 16.62
C ASP A 223 -8.40 1.18 15.54
N TYR A 224 -7.83 1.95 14.61
CA TYR A 224 -7.03 1.42 13.53
C TYR A 224 -5.81 0.62 14.04
N ARG A 225 -5.26 0.97 15.21
CA ARG A 225 -4.13 0.24 15.82
C ARG A 225 -4.54 -1.16 16.26
N ASN A 226 -5.79 -1.34 16.67
CA ASN A 226 -6.34 -2.64 17.07
C ASN A 226 -6.52 -3.60 15.89
N ILE A 227 -6.43 -3.11 14.65
CA ILE A 227 -6.47 -3.96 13.45
C ILE A 227 -5.09 -4.13 12.81
N GLY A 228 -4.04 -3.68 13.52
CA GLY A 228 -2.64 -3.79 13.08
C GLY A 228 -2.16 -2.67 12.15
N LEU A 229 -2.92 -1.59 11.96
CA LEU A 229 -2.46 -0.47 11.12
C LEU A 229 -1.39 0.37 11.85
N THR A 230 -0.31 0.66 11.12
CA THR A 230 0.83 1.45 11.61
C THR A 230 0.61 2.95 11.37
N ASP A 231 0.95 3.78 12.35
CA ASP A 231 0.96 5.25 12.26
C ASP A 231 2.40 5.80 12.21
N ASN A 232 2.53 7.12 12.34
CA ASN A 232 3.82 7.82 12.37
C ASN A 232 4.66 7.54 13.62
N GLU A 233 4.11 6.92 14.66
CA GLU A 233 4.85 6.52 15.86
C GLU A 233 5.39 5.09 15.76
N GLY A 234 4.92 4.32 14.76
CA GLY A 234 5.40 2.98 14.48
C GLY A 234 6.77 2.90 13.79
N PRO A 235 7.23 1.69 13.43
CA PRO A 235 8.51 1.48 12.79
C PRO A 235 8.69 2.35 11.54
N VAL A 236 9.82 3.05 11.43
CA VAL A 236 10.10 4.05 10.38
C VAL A 236 9.88 3.53 8.94
N LEU A 237 10.10 2.24 8.70
CA LEU A 237 9.91 1.60 7.39
C LEU A 237 8.45 1.20 7.08
N ASN A 238 7.57 1.27 8.08
CA ASN A 238 6.16 0.92 8.00
C ASN A 238 5.24 2.14 8.15
N GLN A 239 5.83 3.34 8.28
CA GLN A 239 5.05 4.58 8.43
C GLN A 239 4.25 4.88 7.15
N PRO A 240 3.05 5.48 7.27
CA PRO A 240 2.23 5.87 6.14
C PRO A 240 2.93 6.82 5.16
N PHE A 241 2.72 6.61 3.87
CA PHE A 241 3.21 7.50 2.82
C PHE A 241 2.25 7.58 1.63
N LEU A 242 2.36 8.66 0.86
CA LEU A 242 1.60 8.90 -0.35
C LEU A 242 2.51 8.71 -1.56
N VAL A 243 2.10 7.90 -2.52
CA VAL A 243 2.74 7.80 -3.84
C VAL A 243 1.92 8.58 -4.85
N VAL A 244 2.59 9.39 -5.66
CA VAL A 244 1.97 10.20 -6.70
C VAL A 244 2.65 9.90 -8.02
N PHE A 245 1.83 9.58 -9.02
CA PHE A 245 2.24 9.30 -10.39
C PHE A 245 1.82 10.45 -11.27
N MET A 246 2.75 11.00 -12.06
CA MET A 246 2.53 12.18 -12.88
C MET A 246 3.07 11.99 -14.29
N THR A 247 2.44 12.67 -15.25
CA THR A 247 3.07 12.96 -16.55
C THR A 247 3.72 14.32 -16.50
N SER A 248 4.88 14.44 -17.13
CA SER A 248 5.57 15.71 -17.27
C SER A 248 5.32 16.30 -18.65
N SER A 249 5.04 17.60 -18.72
CA SER A 249 4.84 18.29 -20.00
C SER A 249 6.13 18.47 -20.81
N GLY A 250 7.29 18.03 -20.29
CA GLY A 250 8.58 18.17 -20.94
C GLY A 250 9.17 19.59 -20.90
N GLU A 251 8.51 20.56 -20.24
CA GLU A 251 9.15 21.79 -19.81
C GLU A 251 10.07 21.46 -18.62
N SER A 252 11.26 20.95 -18.95
CA SER A 252 12.39 20.75 -18.04
C SER A 252 12.71 22.07 -17.32
N ASN A 253 12.02 22.38 -16.23
CA ASN A 253 12.60 23.15 -15.16
C ASN A 253 13.39 22.18 -14.31
N SER A 254 14.71 22.34 -14.35
CA SER A 254 15.77 21.62 -13.67
C SER A 254 15.73 21.73 -12.13
N ASN A 255 14.54 21.70 -11.55
CA ASN A 255 14.27 21.90 -10.14
C ASN A 255 13.77 20.61 -9.47
N PHE A 256 14.28 19.44 -9.85
CA PHE A 256 14.11 18.21 -9.06
C PHE A 256 14.42 18.46 -7.56
N TRP A 257 15.33 19.38 -7.28
CA TRP A 257 15.72 19.84 -5.95
C TRP A 257 14.64 20.66 -5.19
N SER A 258 13.56 21.12 -5.82
CA SER A 258 12.49 21.88 -5.12
C SER A 258 11.54 20.98 -4.32
N TYR A 259 11.63 19.66 -4.50
CA TYR A 259 10.80 18.68 -3.79
C TYR A 259 11.40 18.21 -2.46
N LEU A 260 12.67 18.54 -2.18
CA LEU A 260 13.27 18.23 -0.88
C LEU A 260 12.96 19.36 0.11
N PRO A 261 12.50 19.03 1.34
CA PRO A 261 12.41 20.02 2.40
C PRO A 261 13.82 20.60 2.66
N LYS A 262 13.89 21.93 2.77
CA LYS A 262 15.12 22.63 3.18
C LYS A 262 15.46 22.36 4.63
#